data_AF-A0A9P7SJG6-F1
#
_entry.id   AF-A0A9P7SJG6-F1
#
_cell.length_a   1.000
_cell.length_b   1.000
_cell.length_c   1.000
_cell.angle_alpha   90.00
_cell.angle_beta   90.00
_cell.angle_gamma   90.00
#
_symmetry.space_group_name_H-M   'P 1'
#
loop_
_entity.id
_entity.type
_entity.pdbx_description
1 polymer ?
#
loop_
_entity_poly.entity_id
_entity_poly.type
_entity_poly.pdbx_seq_one_letter_code
_entity_poly.pdbx_strand_id
1 'polypeptide(L)'
;MPKVHLLDYVAGNIRSLVNAIEKLGYEVDWVRSPEDVSRAEKLILPGVGHFGHCLSQLSQAGYLPAIQQHINEGKPFMGVCVGLQALFEGSAEDANVPGLRVIKGRLGRFDDSDKSVPHIGWNSASTASQAMYDLRLDSKYYYVHTYRMPYIKGELESQGWTVATGTYGTETFVGAVAKGNIYATQFHPEKSGVAGLRTIRAFLTGDGAASLGTTTNTVCAPLSSSPRDGLTRRVIACLDVRTNDQGDLVVTKGDQYDVREKDDARNIRNLGKPVEMAKKYYEDGADEVTFLNITSFRDCPVADLPMLQVLQQTSKTVFVPLTVGGGIRDTVDTDGTKVSALKIATMYFKSGADKVSIGSDAVIAAEEYYALGRKLFGSTAIEQISRAYGNQAVVVSVDPKRVYVPKVDATGHHIIETKFPGPNGEPYCWYACTIKGGRETRDMDVVELAQAVEAMGAGELLLNCIDRDGSNSGFDLELVAHVKAAVKIPVIASSGAGSPGHFQEVFDKTTTDAALGAGMFHRGEYTVKQVKDYLNGQGLSVRQFEEDLS
;
A
#
# COMPACT_ATOMS: atom_id res chain seq x y z
N MET A 1 -8.39 -28.98 11.07
CA MET A 1 -7.32 -28.52 10.15
C MET A 1 -6.05 -28.32 10.98
N PRO A 2 -4.84 -28.43 10.42
CA PRO A 2 -3.63 -28.08 11.16
C PRO A 2 -3.69 -26.62 11.61
N LYS A 3 -3.22 -26.34 12.83
CA LYS A 3 -3.30 -25.00 13.44
C LYS A 3 -1.98 -24.24 13.28
N VAL A 4 -2.08 -22.92 13.13
CA VAL A 4 -0.97 -21.99 13.28
C VAL A 4 -1.37 -20.89 14.24
N HIS A 5 -0.46 -20.52 15.13
CA HIS A 5 -0.71 -19.48 16.11
C HIS A 5 -0.34 -18.13 15.53
N LEU A 6 -1.27 -17.19 15.54
CA LEU A 6 -1.08 -15.83 15.05
C LEU A 6 -1.25 -14.85 16.20
N LEU A 7 -0.28 -13.95 16.36
CA LEU A 7 -0.36 -12.93 17.39
C LEU A 7 -1.47 -11.92 17.09
N ASP A 8 -2.45 -11.83 17.99
CA ASP A 8 -3.57 -10.85 17.94
C ASP A 8 -3.10 -9.48 18.47
N TYR A 9 -1.98 -9.01 17.94
CA TYR A 9 -1.41 -7.73 18.30
C TYR A 9 -1.93 -6.68 17.31
N VAL A 10 -2.79 -5.78 17.80
CA VAL A 10 -3.52 -4.82 16.98
C VAL A 10 -2.59 -3.70 16.51
N ALA A 11 -2.03 -3.86 15.31
CA ALA A 11 -1.66 -2.76 14.43
C ALA A 11 -1.84 -3.21 12.97
N GLY A 12 -2.95 -2.82 12.35
CA GLY A 12 -3.15 -2.88 10.89
C GLY A 12 -4.05 -4.03 10.40
N ASN A 13 -3.84 -4.41 9.14
CA ASN A 13 -4.62 -5.42 8.43
C ASN A 13 -4.11 -6.84 8.68
N ILE A 14 -4.52 -7.44 9.79
CA ILE A 14 -4.21 -8.85 10.07
C ILE A 14 -5.09 -9.82 9.25
N ARG A 15 -6.22 -9.33 8.73
CA ARG A 15 -7.25 -10.15 8.07
C ARG A 15 -6.72 -10.84 6.82
N SER A 16 -5.91 -10.15 6.03
CA SER A 16 -5.34 -10.71 4.80
C SER A 16 -4.43 -11.91 5.09
N LEU A 17 -3.67 -11.87 6.18
CA LEU A 17 -2.83 -12.99 6.61
C LEU A 17 -3.67 -14.17 7.11
N VAL A 18 -4.74 -13.90 7.87
CA VAL A 18 -5.72 -14.94 8.27
C VAL A 18 -6.31 -15.63 7.05
N ASN A 19 -6.81 -14.85 6.08
CA ASN A 19 -7.41 -15.40 4.87
C ASN A 19 -6.38 -16.18 4.03
N ALA A 20 -5.12 -15.76 4.00
CA ALA A 20 -4.04 -16.48 3.31
C ALA A 20 -3.77 -17.84 3.96
N ILE A 21 -3.70 -17.88 5.30
CA ILE A 21 -3.53 -19.12 6.07
C ILE A 21 -4.72 -20.07 5.85
N GLU A 22 -5.95 -19.57 5.93
CA GLU A 22 -7.17 -20.34 5.71
C GLU A 22 -7.25 -20.88 4.28
N LYS A 23 -6.87 -20.08 3.28
CA LYS A 23 -6.80 -20.50 1.88
C LYS A 23 -5.80 -21.65 1.66
N LEU A 24 -4.75 -21.72 2.48
CA LEU A 24 -3.75 -22.79 2.44
C LEU A 24 -4.15 -24.03 3.26
N GLY A 25 -5.37 -24.08 3.80
CA GLY A 25 -5.92 -25.24 4.51
C GLY A 25 -5.55 -25.32 6.00
N TYR A 26 -5.10 -24.21 6.59
CA TYR A 26 -4.75 -24.10 8.01
C TYR A 26 -5.80 -23.30 8.77
N GLU A 27 -5.90 -23.54 10.06
CA GLU A 27 -6.74 -22.76 10.97
C GLU A 27 -5.87 -21.83 11.83
N VAL A 28 -6.31 -20.58 11.99
CA VAL A 28 -5.63 -19.62 12.87
C VAL A 28 -6.10 -19.81 14.30
N ASP A 29 -5.16 -20.10 15.20
CA ASP A 29 -5.35 -19.99 16.65
C ASP A 29 -4.77 -18.66 17.13
N TRP A 30 -5.54 -17.91 17.93
CA TRP A 30 -5.17 -16.55 18.31
C TRP A 30 -4.33 -16.55 19.58
N VAL A 31 -3.17 -15.89 19.52
CA VAL A 31 -2.38 -15.58 20.72
C VAL A 31 -2.84 -14.22 21.23
N ARG A 32 -3.59 -14.22 22.35
CA ARG A 32 -4.16 -13.02 22.98
C ARG A 32 -3.53 -12.68 24.32
N SER A 33 -2.71 -13.59 24.85
CA SER A 33 -1.83 -13.32 25.98
C SER A 33 -0.47 -14.01 25.79
N PRO A 34 0.58 -13.59 26.52
CA PRO A 34 1.90 -14.22 26.43
C PRO A 34 1.89 -15.72 26.73
N GLU A 35 0.99 -16.19 27.60
CA GLU A 35 0.86 -17.60 27.95
C GLU A 35 0.44 -18.45 26.75
N ASP A 36 -0.35 -17.90 25.84
CA ASP A 36 -0.80 -18.59 24.62
C ASP A 36 0.38 -18.93 23.69
N VAL A 37 1.47 -18.15 23.74
CA VAL A 37 2.68 -18.37 22.93
C VAL A 37 3.30 -19.73 23.21
N SER A 38 3.31 -20.16 24.47
CA SER A 38 3.93 -21.43 24.88
C SER A 38 3.28 -22.66 24.21
N ARG A 39 1.99 -22.56 23.87
CA ARG A 39 1.21 -23.61 23.21
C ARG A 39 1.39 -23.63 21.69
N ALA A 40 2.01 -22.59 21.13
CA ALA A 40 2.20 -22.49 19.70
C ALA A 40 3.17 -23.56 19.20
N GLU A 41 2.72 -24.42 18.29
CA GLU A 41 3.64 -25.30 17.54
C GLU A 41 4.31 -24.54 16.39
N LYS A 42 3.59 -23.59 15.79
CA LYS A 42 4.08 -22.66 14.77
C LYS A 42 3.55 -21.28 15.14
N LEU A 43 4.43 -20.30 15.23
CA LEU A 43 4.09 -18.93 15.61
C LEU A 43 4.34 -17.99 14.45
N ILE A 44 3.36 -17.14 14.13
CA ILE A 44 3.52 -16.02 13.21
C ILE A 44 3.40 -14.72 14.00
N LEU A 45 4.43 -13.88 13.90
CA LEU A 45 4.44 -12.50 14.37
C LEU A 45 4.20 -11.57 13.16
N PRO A 46 2.95 -11.15 12.90
CA PRO A 46 2.69 -10.09 11.94
C PRO A 46 3.12 -8.75 12.55
N GLY A 47 3.35 -7.75 11.71
CA GLY A 47 3.44 -6.40 12.19
C GLY A 47 3.39 -5.37 11.07
N VAL A 48 2.49 -4.41 11.22
CA VAL A 48 2.34 -3.23 10.34
C VAL A 48 2.48 -2.01 11.22
N GLY A 49 3.17 -0.99 10.71
CA GLY A 49 3.21 0.33 11.33
C GLY A 49 4.54 0.69 11.97
N HIS A 50 4.49 1.61 12.93
CA HIS A 50 5.68 2.22 13.52
C HIS A 50 6.38 1.25 14.48
N PHE A 51 7.66 0.97 14.26
CA PHE A 51 8.48 0.04 15.05
C PHE A 51 8.38 0.31 16.55
N GLY A 52 8.61 1.57 16.98
CA GLY A 52 8.57 1.94 18.39
C GLY A 52 7.21 1.71 19.03
N HIS A 53 6.12 1.92 18.28
CA HIS A 53 4.76 1.71 18.78
C HIS A 53 4.49 0.21 18.97
N CYS A 54 4.84 -0.59 17.95
CA CYS A 54 4.67 -2.03 17.94
C CYS A 54 5.45 -2.70 19.10
N LEU A 55 6.75 -2.45 19.16
CA LEU A 55 7.63 -3.12 20.11
C LEU A 55 7.37 -2.66 21.55
N SER A 56 6.98 -1.39 21.78
CA SER A 56 6.63 -0.90 23.11
C SER A 56 5.40 -1.61 23.67
N GLN A 57 4.34 -1.79 22.87
CA GLN A 57 3.15 -2.50 23.36
C GLN A 57 3.41 -4.00 23.52
N LEU A 58 4.16 -4.64 22.61
CA LEU A 58 4.58 -6.04 22.76
C LEU A 58 5.39 -6.24 24.04
N SER A 59 6.29 -5.31 24.35
CA SER A 59 7.10 -5.34 25.57
C SER A 59 6.23 -5.15 26.81
N GLN A 60 5.34 -4.15 26.83
CA GLN A 60 4.46 -3.85 27.96
C GLN A 60 3.50 -4.99 28.27
N ALA A 61 3.01 -5.67 27.22
CA ALA A 61 2.13 -6.82 27.35
C ALA A 61 2.88 -8.13 27.67
N GLY A 62 4.22 -8.13 27.72
CA GLY A 62 5.00 -9.32 28.07
C GLY A 62 5.22 -10.34 26.94
N TYR A 63 4.95 -9.97 25.69
CA TYR A 63 5.11 -10.88 24.55
C TYR A 63 6.57 -11.13 24.16
N LEU A 64 7.46 -10.14 24.30
CA LEU A 64 8.84 -10.27 23.83
C LEU A 64 9.59 -11.45 24.47
N PRO A 65 9.57 -11.65 25.81
CA PRO A 65 10.18 -12.83 26.41
C PRO A 65 9.55 -14.14 25.96
N ALA A 66 8.23 -14.19 25.82
CA ALA A 66 7.51 -15.41 25.40
C ALA A 66 7.85 -15.81 23.96
N ILE A 67 7.94 -14.83 23.05
CA ILE A 67 8.38 -15.04 21.65
C ILE A 67 9.82 -15.53 21.63
N GLN A 68 10.71 -14.92 22.41
CA GLN A 68 12.11 -15.33 22.50
C GLN A 68 12.23 -16.77 23.00
N GLN A 69 11.43 -17.17 23.99
CA GLN A 69 11.38 -18.55 24.48
C GLN A 69 10.93 -19.53 23.38
N HIS A 70 9.86 -19.22 22.66
CA HIS A 70 9.37 -20.04 21.53
C HIS A 70 10.46 -20.28 20.48
N ILE A 71 11.20 -19.22 20.12
CA ILE A 71 12.33 -19.31 19.19
C ILE A 71 13.45 -20.21 19.76
N ASN A 72 13.81 -20.02 21.03
CA ASN A 72 14.89 -20.79 21.68
C ASN A 72 14.55 -22.28 21.85
N GLU A 73 13.28 -22.63 21.94
CA GLU A 73 12.79 -24.02 21.96
C GLU A 73 12.88 -24.70 20.58
N GLY A 74 13.31 -23.99 19.53
CA GLY A 74 13.45 -24.54 18.18
C GLY A 74 12.12 -24.68 17.42
N LYS A 75 11.03 -24.09 17.93
CA LYS A 75 9.71 -24.15 17.30
C LYS A 75 9.62 -23.18 16.12
N PRO A 76 8.97 -23.55 14.99
CA PRO A 76 8.84 -22.68 13.83
C PRO A 76 8.30 -21.28 14.16
N PHE A 77 9.01 -20.26 13.71
CA PHE A 77 8.67 -18.85 13.87
C PHE A 77 8.72 -18.13 12.52
N MET A 78 7.67 -17.38 12.21
CA MET A 78 7.62 -16.48 11.05
C MET A 78 7.43 -15.02 11.49
N GLY A 79 8.32 -14.13 11.08
CA GLY A 79 8.16 -12.68 11.25
C GLY A 79 7.77 -12.01 9.93
N VAL A 80 6.74 -11.16 9.92
CA VAL A 80 6.33 -10.41 8.72
C VAL A 80 6.43 -8.91 8.94
N CYS A 81 7.11 -8.21 8.04
CA CYS A 81 7.36 -6.77 8.07
C CYS A 81 7.94 -6.33 9.43
N VAL A 82 7.19 -5.65 10.31
CA VAL A 82 7.70 -5.29 11.65
C VAL A 82 8.05 -6.54 12.46
N GLY A 83 7.46 -7.70 12.17
CA GLY A 83 7.88 -8.99 12.75
C GLY A 83 9.30 -9.42 12.35
N LEU A 84 9.76 -9.09 11.14
CA LEU A 84 11.18 -9.22 10.77
C LEU A 84 12.01 -8.18 11.53
N GLN A 85 11.56 -6.93 11.54
CA GLN A 85 12.31 -5.83 12.17
C GLN A 85 12.52 -6.06 13.66
N ALA A 86 11.52 -6.65 14.34
CA ALA A 86 11.56 -7.01 15.74
C ALA A 86 12.70 -7.98 16.09
N LEU A 87 13.22 -8.75 15.13
CA LEU A 87 14.34 -9.67 15.38
C LEU A 87 15.69 -8.95 15.57
N PHE A 88 15.82 -7.72 15.07
CA PHE A 88 17.05 -6.93 15.14
C PHE A 88 17.21 -6.20 16.49
N GLU A 89 18.28 -5.42 16.65
CA GLU A 89 18.57 -4.72 17.91
C GLU A 89 17.69 -3.49 18.14
N GLY A 90 17.23 -2.84 17.06
CA GLY A 90 16.39 -1.65 17.10
C GLY A 90 16.30 -0.97 15.73
N SER A 91 15.50 0.09 15.64
CA SER A 91 15.26 0.85 14.40
C SER A 91 15.59 2.33 14.58
N ALA A 92 16.08 2.98 13.52
CA ALA A 92 16.18 4.45 13.47
C ALA A 92 14.81 5.16 13.49
N GLU A 93 13.71 4.42 13.28
CA GLU A 93 12.34 4.93 13.44
C GLU A 93 12.05 5.34 14.88
N ASP A 94 12.55 4.57 15.84
CA ASP A 94 12.53 4.91 17.26
C ASP A 94 13.78 4.34 17.95
N ALA A 95 14.80 5.20 18.10
CA ALA A 95 16.11 4.79 18.61
C ALA A 95 16.08 4.30 20.06
N ASN A 96 15.03 4.63 20.82
CA ASN A 96 14.91 4.32 22.24
C ASN A 96 14.27 2.95 22.51
N VAL A 97 13.56 2.39 21.52
CA VAL A 97 12.87 1.12 21.67
C VAL A 97 13.76 -0.02 21.15
N PRO A 98 14.10 -1.02 21.98
CA PRO A 98 14.88 -2.17 21.51
C PRO A 98 13.99 -3.20 20.80
N GLY A 99 14.59 -3.96 19.88
CA GLY A 99 14.03 -5.22 19.38
C GLY A 99 14.40 -6.42 20.26
N LEU A 100 14.14 -7.63 19.76
CA LEU A 100 14.43 -8.91 20.41
C LEU A 100 15.93 -9.25 20.47
N ARG A 101 16.76 -8.63 19.62
CA ARG A 101 18.22 -8.87 19.55
C ARG A 101 18.59 -10.31 19.19
N VAL A 102 17.76 -10.95 18.36
CA VAL A 102 18.06 -12.26 17.76
C VAL A 102 19.10 -12.12 16.65
N ILE A 103 19.09 -10.99 15.94
CA ILE A 103 20.01 -10.65 14.85
C ILE A 103 20.77 -9.39 15.24
N LYS A 104 22.10 -9.40 15.10
CA LYS A 104 22.90 -8.19 15.28
C LYS A 104 22.75 -7.31 14.06
N GLY A 105 22.38 -6.05 14.29
CA GLY A 105 22.08 -5.08 13.24
C GLY A 105 20.98 -4.12 13.69
N ARG A 106 20.98 -2.93 13.09
CA ARG A 106 19.98 -1.89 13.33
C ARG A 106 19.38 -1.43 12.02
N LEU A 107 18.07 -1.22 12.02
CA LEU A 107 17.36 -0.73 10.85
C LEU A 107 17.65 0.76 10.64
N GLY A 108 17.87 1.14 9.38
CA GLY A 108 18.06 2.52 8.95
C GLY A 108 16.91 2.95 8.03
N ARG A 109 16.68 4.26 7.94
CA ARG A 109 15.78 4.84 6.92
C ARG A 109 16.44 4.72 5.55
N PHE A 110 15.67 4.48 4.49
CA PHE A 110 16.16 4.67 3.12
C PHE A 110 16.58 6.13 2.89
N ASP A 111 17.59 6.32 2.03
CA ASP A 111 17.93 7.63 1.49
C ASP A 111 16.87 8.07 0.46
N ASP A 112 16.42 9.31 0.49
CA ASP A 112 15.42 9.88 -0.43
C ASP A 112 16.03 10.92 -1.40
N SER A 113 17.35 10.95 -1.48
CA SER A 113 18.06 11.84 -2.41
C SER A 113 17.76 11.49 -3.87
N ASP A 114 17.71 10.19 -4.20
CA ASP A 114 17.61 9.64 -5.56
C ASP A 114 16.31 8.89 -5.87
N LYS A 115 15.43 8.69 -4.88
CA LYS A 115 14.21 7.89 -4.98
C LYS A 115 13.15 8.34 -3.98
N SER A 116 11.93 7.86 -4.17
CA SER A 116 10.84 8.17 -3.24
C SER A 116 10.89 7.32 -1.98
N VAL A 117 10.51 7.87 -0.83
CA VAL A 117 10.43 7.12 0.44
C VAL A 117 9.11 7.47 1.10
N PRO A 118 8.26 6.50 1.51
CA PRO A 118 8.50 5.04 1.64
C PRO A 118 8.73 4.26 0.33
N HIS A 119 9.40 3.11 0.44
CA HIS A 119 9.48 2.09 -0.61
C HIS A 119 8.11 1.39 -0.69
N ILE A 120 7.30 1.75 -1.70
CA ILE A 120 5.94 1.20 -1.94
C ILE A 120 5.89 0.57 -3.33
N GLY A 121 5.87 -0.75 -3.38
CA GLY A 121 5.70 -1.46 -4.64
C GLY A 121 6.22 -2.89 -4.62
N TRP A 122 6.45 -3.42 -5.82
CA TRP A 122 6.82 -4.81 -6.03
C TRP A 122 8.31 -4.90 -6.38
N ASN A 123 9.06 -5.62 -5.56
CA ASN A 123 10.50 -5.81 -5.68
C ASN A 123 10.86 -7.30 -5.66
N SER A 124 12.09 -7.65 -6.01
CA SER A 124 12.59 -9.02 -5.92
C SER A 124 13.08 -9.36 -4.51
N ALA A 125 13.07 -10.66 -4.18
CA ALA A 125 13.74 -11.23 -3.02
C ALA A 125 14.77 -12.27 -3.50
N SER A 126 15.94 -11.80 -3.94
CA SER A 126 16.97 -12.64 -4.55
C SER A 126 17.81 -13.35 -3.50
N THR A 127 17.86 -14.68 -3.58
CA THR A 127 18.70 -15.55 -2.74
C THR A 127 20.00 -15.96 -3.44
N ALA A 128 20.36 -15.27 -4.53
CA ALA A 128 21.37 -15.65 -5.50
C ALA A 128 21.13 -17.05 -6.12
N SER A 129 21.41 -18.12 -5.39
CA SER A 129 21.24 -19.53 -5.84
C SER A 129 20.89 -20.49 -4.69
N GLN A 130 20.44 -19.98 -3.54
CA GLN A 130 20.05 -20.78 -2.39
C GLN A 130 18.53 -20.89 -2.31
N ALA A 131 18.03 -22.08 -2.02
CA ALA A 131 16.62 -22.29 -1.72
C ALA A 131 16.28 -21.64 -0.37
N MET A 132 15.16 -20.91 -0.34
CA MET A 132 14.63 -20.26 0.85
C MET A 132 13.11 -20.14 0.69
N TYR A 133 12.35 -20.97 1.42
CA TYR A 133 10.88 -20.84 1.56
C TYR A 133 10.13 -20.53 0.24
N ASP A 134 10.48 -21.24 -0.84
CA ASP A 134 9.88 -21.12 -2.19
C ASP A 134 9.92 -19.69 -2.78
N LEU A 135 10.98 -18.94 -2.43
CA LEU A 135 11.30 -17.69 -3.12
C LEU A 135 11.82 -17.98 -4.52
N ARG A 136 11.31 -17.24 -5.51
CA ARG A 136 11.69 -17.37 -6.93
C ARG A 136 12.30 -16.08 -7.44
N LEU A 137 13.25 -16.19 -8.38
CA LEU A 137 14.03 -15.05 -8.91
C LEU A 137 13.19 -14.13 -9.80
N ASP A 138 12.23 -14.70 -10.52
CA ASP A 138 11.31 -14.03 -11.45
C ASP A 138 10.07 -13.46 -10.74
N SER A 139 9.69 -14.05 -9.59
CA SER A 139 8.60 -13.53 -8.75
C SER A 139 8.91 -12.16 -8.16
N LYS A 140 7.84 -11.41 -7.89
CA LYS A 140 7.89 -10.13 -7.21
C LYS A 140 7.06 -10.18 -5.94
N TYR A 141 7.53 -9.46 -4.92
CA TYR A 141 6.94 -9.40 -3.60
C TYR A 141 6.62 -7.95 -3.23
N TYR A 142 5.54 -7.73 -2.50
CA TYR A 142 5.06 -6.40 -2.15
C TYR A 142 5.74 -5.86 -0.88
N TYR A 143 6.49 -4.78 -1.04
CA TYR A 143 7.17 -4.04 0.00
C TYR A 143 6.46 -2.70 0.23
N VAL A 144 6.34 -2.31 1.50
CA VAL A 144 5.65 -1.08 1.92
C VAL A 144 6.28 -0.55 3.23
N HIS A 145 7.45 0.07 3.13
CA HIS A 145 8.24 0.46 4.31
C HIS A 145 9.21 1.63 4.07
N THR A 146 9.46 2.40 5.13
CA THR A 146 10.46 3.50 5.16
C THR A 146 11.81 3.04 5.71
N TYR A 147 11.79 2.09 6.64
CA TYR A 147 12.96 1.59 7.36
C TYR A 147 13.30 0.18 6.94
N ARG A 148 14.59 -0.11 6.83
CA ARG A 148 15.12 -1.37 6.28
C ARG A 148 16.36 -1.80 7.06
N MET A 149 16.67 -3.09 7.04
CA MET A 149 18.00 -3.57 7.41
C MET A 149 18.93 -3.47 6.19
N PRO A 150 20.01 -2.66 6.23
CA PRO A 150 20.99 -2.64 5.16
C PRO A 150 21.65 -3.99 4.96
N TYR A 151 21.87 -4.38 3.71
CA TYR A 151 22.57 -5.61 3.40
C TYR A 151 24.02 -5.32 3.04
N ILE A 152 24.93 -5.88 3.82
CA ILE A 152 26.36 -5.92 3.54
C ILE A 152 26.76 -7.39 3.46
N LYS A 153 27.28 -7.79 2.31
CA LYS A 153 27.65 -9.18 2.03
C LYS A 153 28.63 -9.71 3.08
N GLY A 154 28.26 -10.80 3.73
CA GLY A 154 29.09 -11.51 4.72
C GLY A 154 28.73 -11.18 6.17
N GLU A 155 28.07 -10.06 6.48
CA GLU A 155 27.78 -9.67 7.86
C GLU A 155 26.70 -10.56 8.49
N LEU A 156 25.61 -10.82 7.79
CA LEU A 156 24.55 -11.71 8.26
C LEU A 156 24.91 -13.18 8.05
N GLU A 157 25.62 -13.50 6.98
CA GLU A 157 26.09 -14.86 6.69
C GLU A 157 27.12 -15.32 7.73
N SER A 158 27.99 -14.43 8.23
CA SER A 158 28.91 -14.75 9.34
C SER A 158 28.18 -15.06 10.66
N GLN A 159 26.96 -14.56 10.80
CA GLN A 159 26.04 -14.89 11.90
C GLN A 159 25.24 -16.17 11.61
N GLY A 160 25.41 -16.80 10.44
CA GLY A 160 24.74 -18.03 10.02
C GLY A 160 23.36 -17.83 9.38
N TRP A 161 23.03 -16.63 8.92
CA TRP A 161 21.76 -16.35 8.23
C TRP A 161 21.86 -16.60 6.73
N THR A 162 20.84 -17.23 6.18
CA THR A 162 20.54 -17.14 4.74
C THR A 162 19.74 -15.87 4.52
N VAL A 163 20.07 -15.11 3.47
CA VAL A 163 19.47 -13.79 3.21
C VAL A 163 18.93 -13.75 1.79
N ALA A 164 17.66 -13.34 1.64
CA ALA A 164 17.14 -12.86 0.37
C ALA A 164 17.24 -11.34 0.33
N THR A 165 17.73 -10.79 -0.77
CA THR A 165 18.02 -9.35 -0.92
C THR A 165 17.09 -8.70 -1.92
N GLY A 166 16.75 -7.45 -1.66
CA GLY A 166 16.14 -6.54 -2.63
C GLY A 166 17.06 -5.34 -2.86
N THR A 167 16.85 -4.63 -3.97
CA THR A 167 17.57 -3.38 -4.27
C THR A 167 16.54 -2.28 -4.47
N TYR A 168 16.75 -1.12 -3.86
CA TYR A 168 15.91 0.06 -4.04
C TYR A 168 16.79 1.28 -4.30
N GLY A 169 16.73 1.81 -5.52
CA GLY A 169 17.75 2.73 -6.05
C GLY A 169 19.15 2.11 -5.93
N THR A 170 20.07 2.84 -5.31
CA THR A 170 21.45 2.36 -5.06
C THR A 170 21.61 1.49 -3.82
N GLU A 171 20.56 1.33 -3.00
CA GLU A 171 20.64 0.64 -1.71
C GLU A 171 20.20 -0.82 -1.82
N THR A 172 21.07 -1.76 -1.44
CA THR A 172 20.70 -3.18 -1.28
C THR A 172 20.31 -3.46 0.16
N PHE A 173 19.17 -4.10 0.37
CA PHE A 173 18.58 -4.34 1.69
C PHE A 173 18.11 -5.78 1.87
N VAL A 174 17.87 -6.15 3.12
CA VAL A 174 17.34 -7.47 3.49
C VAL A 174 15.86 -7.55 3.14
N GLY A 175 15.52 -8.41 2.18
CA GLY A 175 14.15 -8.75 1.79
C GLY A 175 13.56 -9.88 2.63
N ALA A 176 14.35 -10.88 2.99
CA ALA A 176 14.00 -11.95 3.93
C ALA A 176 15.25 -12.55 4.59
N VAL A 177 15.08 -13.17 5.76
CA VAL A 177 16.14 -13.91 6.49
C VAL A 177 15.63 -15.25 6.98
N ALA A 178 16.51 -16.25 7.02
CA ALA A 178 16.19 -17.55 7.59
C ALA A 178 17.40 -18.19 8.26
N LYS A 179 17.15 -18.85 9.39
CA LYS A 179 18.15 -19.63 10.14
C LYS A 179 17.43 -20.59 11.09
N GLY A 180 17.72 -21.89 10.96
CA GLY A 180 17.10 -22.91 11.81
C GLY A 180 15.58 -22.89 11.70
N ASN A 181 14.90 -22.62 12.81
CA ASN A 181 13.44 -22.53 12.92
C ASN A 181 12.84 -21.15 12.59
N ILE A 182 13.67 -20.17 12.24
CA ILE A 182 13.27 -18.78 12.02
C ILE A 182 13.19 -18.51 10.52
N TYR A 183 12.06 -17.97 10.08
CA TYR A 183 11.89 -17.31 8.78
C TYR A 183 11.32 -15.92 9.00
N ALA A 184 11.78 -14.91 8.27
CA ALA A 184 11.16 -13.61 8.34
C ALA A 184 11.27 -12.86 7.03
N THR A 185 10.24 -12.08 6.69
CA THR A 185 10.14 -11.32 5.44
C THR A 185 9.93 -9.84 5.73
N GLN A 186 10.62 -8.96 5.00
CA GLN A 186 10.36 -7.52 5.03
C GLN A 186 9.15 -7.18 4.15
N PHE A 187 8.94 -7.92 3.07
CA PHE A 187 7.72 -7.86 2.27
C PHE A 187 6.54 -8.53 2.99
N HIS A 188 5.33 -8.22 2.54
CA HIS A 188 4.08 -8.82 3.00
C HIS A 188 3.68 -9.98 2.08
N PRO A 189 3.92 -11.25 2.46
CA PRO A 189 3.54 -12.38 1.63
C PRO A 189 2.03 -12.48 1.40
N GLU A 190 1.21 -12.13 2.39
CA GLU A 190 -0.25 -12.05 2.26
C GLU A 190 -0.73 -10.97 1.27
N LYS A 191 0.17 -10.08 0.83
CA LYS A 191 -0.05 -9.04 -0.19
C LYS A 191 0.76 -9.24 -1.46
N SER A 192 1.46 -10.35 -1.57
CA SER A 192 2.33 -10.65 -2.71
C SER A 192 1.69 -11.63 -3.70
N GLY A 193 0.34 -11.70 -3.74
CA GLY A 193 -0.39 -12.63 -4.58
C GLY A 193 0.01 -14.09 -4.33
N VAL A 194 0.01 -14.89 -5.40
CA VAL A 194 0.37 -16.31 -5.34
C VAL A 194 1.83 -16.54 -4.94
N ALA A 195 2.76 -15.66 -5.34
CA ALA A 195 4.16 -15.74 -4.91
C ALA A 195 4.32 -15.64 -3.39
N GLY A 196 3.52 -14.78 -2.77
CA GLY A 196 3.45 -14.67 -1.32
C GLY A 196 2.78 -15.86 -0.63
N LEU A 197 1.70 -16.38 -1.21
CA LEU A 197 1.03 -17.57 -0.69
C LEU A 197 1.95 -18.80 -0.69
N ARG A 198 2.81 -18.96 -1.71
CA ARG A 198 3.81 -20.06 -1.74
C ARG A 198 4.77 -20.00 -0.55
N THR A 199 5.25 -18.82 -0.20
CA THR A 199 6.18 -18.71 0.92
C THR A 199 5.53 -18.94 2.28
N ILE A 200 4.26 -18.52 2.45
CA ILE A 200 3.47 -18.88 3.64
C ILE A 200 3.27 -20.39 3.68
N ARG A 201 2.93 -21.03 2.57
CA ARG A 201 2.77 -22.49 2.48
C ARG A 201 4.07 -23.22 2.85
N ALA A 202 5.21 -22.78 2.33
CA ALA A 202 6.51 -23.38 2.62
C ALA A 202 6.86 -23.29 4.13
N PHE A 203 6.44 -22.23 4.81
CA PHE A 203 6.53 -22.13 6.26
C PHE A 203 5.58 -23.07 6.99
N LEU A 204 4.29 -23.08 6.61
CA LEU A 204 3.25 -23.85 7.27
C LEU A 204 3.45 -25.37 7.16
N THR A 205 3.96 -25.84 6.02
CA THR A 205 4.26 -27.25 5.73
C THR A 205 5.58 -27.71 6.34
N GLY A 206 6.54 -26.79 6.53
CA GLY A 206 7.90 -27.10 6.97
C GLY A 206 8.87 -27.36 5.81
N ASP A 207 8.39 -27.42 4.56
CA ASP A 207 9.21 -27.65 3.36
C ASP A 207 10.28 -26.57 3.18
N GLY A 208 9.97 -25.33 3.56
CA GLY A 208 10.91 -24.21 3.52
C GLY A 208 12.09 -24.39 4.47
N ALA A 209 11.86 -24.95 5.65
CA ALA A 209 12.94 -25.25 6.60
C ALA A 209 13.78 -26.46 6.13
N ALA A 210 13.12 -27.48 5.56
CA ALA A 210 13.80 -28.68 5.06
C ALA A 210 14.70 -28.40 3.85
N SER A 211 14.34 -27.44 3.00
CA SER A 211 15.09 -27.07 1.79
C SER A 211 16.09 -25.92 2.00
N LEU A 212 16.11 -25.29 3.17
CA LEU A 212 16.87 -24.06 3.43
C LEU A 212 18.37 -24.22 3.12
N GLY A 213 18.90 -23.31 2.29
CA GLY A 213 20.32 -23.25 1.97
C GLY A 213 20.81 -24.29 0.96
N THR A 214 19.93 -25.18 0.49
CA THR A 214 20.27 -26.10 -0.61
C THR A 214 20.47 -25.33 -1.91
N THR A 215 21.42 -25.75 -2.75
CA THR A 215 21.68 -25.11 -4.05
C THR A 215 20.56 -25.45 -5.01
N THR A 216 19.94 -24.45 -5.62
CA THR A 216 18.92 -24.66 -6.64
C THR A 216 19.59 -24.89 -8.00
N ASN A 217 19.20 -25.97 -8.70
CA ASN A 217 19.70 -26.29 -10.05
C ASN A 217 19.04 -25.45 -11.17
N THR A 218 18.34 -24.37 -10.82
CA THR A 218 17.65 -23.52 -11.79
C THR A 218 18.66 -22.66 -12.54
N VAL A 219 19.07 -23.14 -13.71
CA VAL A 219 19.72 -22.33 -14.74
C VAL A 219 18.65 -21.39 -15.31
N CYS A 220 18.67 -20.13 -14.90
CA CYS A 220 17.83 -19.10 -15.52
C CYS A 220 18.64 -18.22 -16.48
N ALA A 221 17.99 -17.85 -17.58
CA ALA A 221 18.45 -16.89 -18.56
C ALA A 221 18.89 -15.56 -17.88
N PRO A 222 19.81 -14.79 -18.50
CA PRO A 222 20.32 -13.57 -17.88
C PRO A 222 19.16 -12.66 -17.47
N LEU A 223 19.19 -12.19 -16.22
CA LEU A 223 18.25 -11.19 -15.69
C LEU A 223 18.17 -10.06 -16.71
N SER A 224 17.00 -9.89 -17.34
CA SER A 224 16.68 -8.68 -18.08
C SER A 224 16.93 -7.51 -17.13
N SER A 225 17.75 -6.55 -17.56
CA SER A 225 18.20 -5.39 -16.78
C SER A 225 17.26 -5.03 -15.64
N SER A 226 17.70 -5.28 -14.40
CA SER A 226 16.97 -4.84 -13.21
C SER A 226 16.66 -3.34 -13.39
N PRO A 227 15.40 -2.90 -13.17
CA PRO A 227 15.06 -1.49 -13.30
C PRO A 227 15.98 -0.66 -12.39
N ARG A 228 16.33 0.57 -12.82
CA ARG A 228 17.23 1.48 -12.09
C ARG A 228 16.90 1.60 -10.59
N ASP A 229 15.63 1.45 -10.25
CA ASP A 229 15.11 1.70 -8.90
C ASP A 229 14.71 0.39 -8.19
N GLY A 230 14.77 -0.77 -8.87
CA GLY A 230 14.41 -2.09 -8.33
C GLY A 230 12.91 -2.43 -8.29
N LEU A 231 12.02 -1.42 -8.33
CA LEU A 231 10.56 -1.61 -8.37
C LEU A 231 10.03 -1.90 -9.78
N THR A 232 8.95 -2.69 -9.87
CA THR A 232 8.16 -2.78 -11.10
C THR A 232 7.30 -1.54 -11.30
N ARG A 233 6.90 -1.24 -12.55
CA ARG A 233 5.86 -0.25 -12.86
C ARG A 233 4.52 -0.72 -12.29
N ARG A 234 4.08 -0.08 -11.20
CA ARG A 234 2.88 -0.46 -10.46
C ARG A 234 1.62 0.05 -11.17
N VAL A 235 0.72 -0.88 -11.51
CA VAL A 235 -0.56 -0.59 -12.17
C VAL A 235 -1.71 -0.81 -11.19
N ILE A 236 -2.39 0.28 -10.84
CA ILE A 236 -3.47 0.31 -9.85
C ILE A 236 -4.82 0.28 -10.57
N ALA A 237 -5.71 -0.61 -10.13
CA ALA A 237 -7.09 -0.63 -10.59
C ALA A 237 -7.99 0.06 -9.57
N CYS A 238 -8.87 0.95 -10.03
CA CYS A 238 -9.74 1.73 -9.16
C CYS A 238 -11.21 1.47 -9.46
N LEU A 239 -12.05 1.49 -8.42
CA LEU A 239 -13.50 1.45 -8.53
C LEU A 239 -14.20 2.43 -7.58
N ASP A 240 -15.23 3.08 -8.11
CA ASP A 240 -16.19 3.86 -7.34
C ASP A 240 -17.18 2.94 -6.65
N VAL A 241 -17.39 3.14 -5.35
CA VAL A 241 -18.44 2.45 -4.59
C VAL A 241 -19.51 3.47 -4.20
N ARG A 242 -20.71 3.30 -4.76
CA ARG A 242 -21.89 4.16 -4.53
C ARG A 242 -23.02 3.35 -3.90
N THR A 243 -24.00 4.07 -3.36
CA THR A 243 -25.28 3.51 -2.97
C THR A 243 -26.32 3.85 -4.04
N ASN A 244 -27.07 2.85 -4.53
CA ASN A 244 -28.21 3.10 -5.44
C ASN A 244 -29.47 3.52 -4.67
N ASP A 245 -30.56 3.83 -5.38
CA ASP A 245 -31.84 4.25 -4.79
C ASP A 245 -32.47 3.19 -3.85
N GLN A 246 -32.06 1.92 -3.97
CA GLN A 246 -32.53 0.82 -3.13
C GLN A 246 -31.65 0.60 -1.88
N GLY A 247 -30.56 1.34 -1.73
CA GLY A 247 -29.61 1.17 -0.62
C GLY A 247 -28.51 0.15 -0.88
N ASP A 248 -28.42 -0.42 -2.08
CA ASP A 248 -27.39 -1.39 -2.46
C ASP A 248 -26.08 -0.70 -2.84
N LEU A 249 -24.97 -1.40 -2.57
CA LEU A 249 -23.67 -0.98 -3.05
C LEU A 249 -23.49 -1.35 -4.52
N VAL A 250 -23.22 -0.35 -5.34
CA VAL A 250 -22.99 -0.51 -6.78
C VAL A 250 -21.66 0.11 -7.20
N VAL A 251 -21.10 -0.42 -8.27
CA VAL A 251 -19.94 0.17 -8.96
C VAL A 251 -20.45 0.94 -10.16
N THR A 252 -20.07 2.21 -10.29
CA THR A 252 -20.46 3.04 -11.44
C THR A 252 -19.37 3.09 -12.50
N LYS A 253 -19.80 3.07 -13.77
CA LYS A 253 -18.95 3.46 -14.91
C LYS A 253 -18.59 4.92 -14.70
N GLY A 254 -17.30 5.26 -14.73
CA GLY A 254 -16.74 6.58 -14.42
C GLY A 254 -17.21 7.75 -15.30
N ASP A 255 -18.29 7.59 -16.07
CA ASP A 255 -18.87 8.60 -16.95
C ASP A 255 -20.38 8.71 -16.67
N GLN A 256 -20.79 9.81 -16.01
CA GLN A 256 -22.16 10.30 -15.80
C GLN A 256 -23.22 9.41 -15.09
N TYR A 257 -24.02 10.12 -14.28
CA TYR A 257 -25.14 9.66 -13.47
C TYR A 257 -26.26 9.02 -14.31
N ASP A 258 -26.36 7.69 -14.31
CA ASP A 258 -27.63 6.96 -14.13
C ASP A 258 -27.34 5.45 -14.02
N VAL A 259 -27.62 4.84 -12.87
CA VAL A 259 -27.62 3.37 -12.72
C VAL A 259 -28.97 2.94 -12.20
N ARG A 260 -29.97 2.95 -13.09
CA ARG A 260 -31.25 2.29 -12.83
C ARG A 260 -31.15 0.85 -13.34
N GLU A 261 -30.98 -0.10 -12.42
CA GLU A 261 -31.29 -1.50 -12.70
C GLU A 261 -32.71 -1.80 -12.22
N LYS A 262 -33.49 -2.44 -13.10
CA LYS A 262 -34.78 -3.03 -12.78
C LYS A 262 -34.53 -4.46 -12.36
N ASP A 263 -34.65 -4.78 -11.07
CA ASP A 263 -35.01 -6.13 -10.64
C ASP A 263 -35.68 -6.12 -9.27
N ASP A 264 -36.80 -6.86 -9.20
CA ASP A 264 -37.69 -6.99 -8.05
C ASP A 264 -37.24 -8.18 -7.17
N ALA A 265 -36.35 -7.94 -6.21
CA ALA A 265 -36.12 -8.88 -5.11
C ALA A 265 -35.78 -8.14 -3.81
N ARG A 266 -36.67 -8.25 -2.81
CA ARG A 266 -36.55 -7.57 -1.51
C ARG A 266 -35.56 -8.28 -0.58
N ASN A 267 -34.81 -7.48 0.17
CA ASN A 267 -34.12 -7.76 1.45
C ASN A 267 -32.74 -8.45 1.47
N ILE A 268 -31.86 -8.23 0.49
CA ILE A 268 -30.42 -8.47 0.67
C ILE A 268 -29.65 -7.34 -0.01
N ARG A 269 -28.86 -6.56 0.75
CA ARG A 269 -27.94 -5.56 0.17
C ARG A 269 -26.98 -6.29 -0.77
N ASN A 270 -27.00 -6.02 -2.06
CA ASN A 270 -26.14 -6.73 -3.01
C ASN A 270 -24.69 -6.22 -2.91
N LEU A 271 -23.93 -6.74 -1.93
CA LEU A 271 -22.51 -6.46 -1.74
C LEU A 271 -21.62 -7.07 -2.85
N GLY A 272 -22.18 -7.91 -3.74
CA GLY A 272 -21.43 -8.73 -4.68
C GLY A 272 -20.66 -7.93 -5.72
N LYS A 273 -21.24 -6.84 -6.25
CA LYS A 273 -20.65 -6.13 -7.40
C LYS A 273 -19.27 -5.52 -7.13
N PRO A 274 -19.03 -4.76 -6.03
CA PRO A 274 -17.68 -4.25 -5.74
C PRO A 274 -16.67 -5.36 -5.44
N VAL A 275 -17.09 -6.42 -4.75
CA VAL A 275 -16.23 -7.54 -4.35
C VAL A 275 -15.81 -8.37 -5.56
N GLU A 276 -16.76 -8.71 -6.43
CA GLU A 276 -16.51 -9.46 -7.68
C GLU A 276 -15.63 -8.65 -8.63
N MET A 277 -15.87 -7.34 -8.74
CA MET A 277 -15.03 -6.46 -9.57
C MET A 277 -13.59 -6.39 -9.04
N ALA A 278 -13.40 -6.22 -7.72
CA ALA A 278 -12.08 -6.23 -7.11
C ALA A 278 -11.35 -7.56 -7.30
N LYS A 279 -12.07 -8.69 -7.19
CA LYS A 279 -11.55 -10.02 -7.48
C LYS A 279 -11.12 -10.13 -8.95
N LYS A 280 -11.96 -9.67 -9.88
CA LYS A 280 -11.63 -9.64 -11.31
C LYS A 280 -10.38 -8.81 -11.58
N TYR A 281 -10.25 -7.61 -11.01
CA TYR A 281 -9.04 -6.80 -11.16
C TYR A 281 -7.79 -7.52 -10.65
N TYR A 282 -7.89 -8.21 -9.51
CA TYR A 282 -6.79 -9.02 -8.99
C TYR A 282 -6.40 -10.16 -9.93
N GLU A 283 -7.37 -10.91 -10.44
CA GLU A 283 -7.16 -12.02 -11.40
C GLU A 283 -6.65 -11.52 -12.75
N ASP A 284 -7.04 -10.31 -13.16
CA ASP A 284 -6.49 -9.60 -14.31
C ASP A 284 -5.09 -9.01 -14.02
N GLY A 285 -4.51 -9.26 -12.84
CA GLY A 285 -3.13 -8.89 -12.53
C GLY A 285 -2.93 -7.50 -11.93
N ALA A 286 -3.96 -6.85 -11.38
CA ALA A 286 -3.80 -5.60 -10.63
C ALA A 286 -2.72 -5.71 -9.55
N ASP A 287 -1.89 -4.68 -9.43
CA ASP A 287 -0.87 -4.61 -8.38
C ASP A 287 -1.43 -4.09 -7.05
N GLU A 288 -2.56 -3.40 -7.12
CA GLU A 288 -3.29 -2.79 -6.01
C GLU A 288 -4.72 -2.49 -6.48
N VAL A 289 -5.68 -2.59 -5.56
CA VAL A 289 -7.08 -2.23 -5.82
C VAL A 289 -7.50 -1.08 -4.91
N THR A 290 -7.95 0.03 -5.52
CA THR A 290 -8.44 1.22 -4.81
C THR A 290 -9.96 1.31 -4.85
N PHE A 291 -10.57 1.51 -3.69
CA PHE A 291 -11.99 1.78 -3.53
C PHE A 291 -12.22 3.25 -3.20
N LEU A 292 -12.92 3.96 -4.08
CA LEU A 292 -13.40 5.31 -3.80
C LEU A 292 -14.80 5.21 -3.18
N ASN A 293 -14.86 5.30 -1.86
CA ASN A 293 -16.10 5.29 -1.10
C ASN A 293 -16.78 6.66 -1.15
N ILE A 294 -17.74 6.75 -2.06
CA ILE A 294 -18.56 7.95 -2.29
C ILE A 294 -20.02 7.73 -1.88
N THR A 295 -20.24 6.73 -1.03
CA THR A 295 -21.53 6.46 -0.42
C THR A 295 -21.93 7.57 0.55
N SER A 296 -23.23 7.84 0.64
CA SER A 296 -23.79 8.71 1.67
C SER A 296 -24.51 7.85 2.71
N PHE A 297 -23.84 7.59 3.83
CA PHE A 297 -24.42 6.84 4.94
C PHE A 297 -24.55 7.74 6.18
N ARG A 298 -25.26 8.86 6.04
CA ARG A 298 -25.42 9.86 7.12
C ARG A 298 -26.12 9.31 8.36
N ASP A 299 -26.96 8.29 8.20
CA ASP A 299 -27.76 7.69 9.27
C ASP A 299 -27.34 6.24 9.58
N CYS A 300 -26.12 5.84 9.23
CA CYS A 300 -25.57 4.52 9.53
C CYS A 300 -24.54 4.63 10.66
N PRO A 301 -24.61 3.76 11.69
CA PRO A 301 -23.55 3.66 12.67
C PRO A 301 -22.20 3.42 11.99
N VAL A 302 -21.14 4.05 12.49
CA VAL A 302 -19.79 3.91 11.90
C VAL A 302 -19.33 2.44 11.92
N ALA A 303 -19.73 1.69 12.95
CA ALA A 303 -19.46 0.26 13.08
C ALA A 303 -20.08 -0.61 11.97
N ASP A 304 -21.18 -0.13 11.36
CA ASP A 304 -21.99 -0.88 10.40
C ASP A 304 -21.81 -0.39 8.97
N LEU A 305 -20.80 0.45 8.71
CA LEU A 305 -20.52 0.98 7.38
C LEU A 305 -20.38 -0.17 6.37
N PRO A 306 -21.21 -0.22 5.31
CA PRO A 306 -21.18 -1.29 4.31
C PRO A 306 -19.81 -1.49 3.64
N MET A 307 -19.03 -0.41 3.51
CA MET A 307 -17.68 -0.45 2.95
C MET A 307 -16.72 -1.33 3.78
N LEU A 308 -16.93 -1.44 5.10
CA LEU A 308 -16.16 -2.37 5.96
C LEU A 308 -16.43 -3.81 5.53
N GLN A 309 -17.68 -4.16 5.26
CA GLN A 309 -18.05 -5.51 4.80
C GLN A 309 -17.50 -5.79 3.40
N VAL A 310 -17.51 -4.81 2.49
CA VAL A 310 -16.89 -4.96 1.16
C VAL A 310 -15.42 -5.33 1.27
N LEU A 311 -14.64 -4.64 2.12
CA LEU A 311 -13.23 -4.96 2.34
C LEU A 311 -13.06 -6.34 2.99
N GLN A 312 -13.93 -6.70 3.94
CA GLN A 312 -13.87 -8.00 4.62
C GLN A 312 -14.13 -9.16 3.65
N GLN A 313 -15.04 -9.00 2.69
CA GLN A 313 -15.29 -10.02 1.67
C GLN A 313 -14.20 -10.01 0.59
N THR A 314 -13.76 -8.84 0.15
CA THR A 314 -12.71 -8.69 -0.87
C THR A 314 -11.41 -9.36 -0.40
N SER A 315 -10.98 -9.07 0.83
CA SER A 315 -9.72 -9.59 1.39
C SER A 315 -9.67 -11.12 1.49
N LYS A 316 -10.79 -11.84 1.38
CA LYS A 316 -10.81 -13.32 1.37
C LYS A 316 -10.17 -13.92 0.12
N THR A 317 -10.15 -13.17 -0.98
CA THR A 317 -9.71 -13.70 -2.28
C THR A 317 -8.68 -12.82 -2.98
N VAL A 318 -8.61 -11.53 -2.62
CA VAL A 318 -7.68 -10.55 -3.20
C VAL A 318 -6.46 -10.41 -2.29
N PHE A 319 -5.34 -10.98 -2.72
CA PHE A 319 -4.06 -11.01 -2.00
C PHE A 319 -3.07 -9.97 -2.53
N VAL A 320 -3.58 -8.78 -2.83
CA VAL A 320 -2.81 -7.56 -3.16
C VAL A 320 -3.26 -6.42 -2.24
N PRO A 321 -2.53 -5.29 -2.18
CA PRO A 321 -2.90 -4.15 -1.36
C PRO A 321 -4.27 -3.59 -1.73
N LEU A 322 -5.05 -3.25 -0.70
CA LEU A 322 -6.36 -2.61 -0.80
C LEU A 322 -6.29 -1.20 -0.24
N THR A 323 -6.63 -0.20 -1.05
CA THR A 323 -6.70 1.21 -0.63
C THR A 323 -8.15 1.63 -0.55
N VAL A 324 -8.55 2.33 0.51
CA VAL A 324 -9.90 2.90 0.63
C VAL A 324 -9.86 4.41 0.84
N GLY A 325 -10.53 5.16 -0.01
CA GLY A 325 -10.70 6.61 0.11
C GLY A 325 -12.13 6.99 0.39
N GLY A 326 -12.34 8.08 1.14
CA GLY A 326 -13.68 8.61 1.44
C GLY A 326 -14.24 8.20 2.81
N GLY A 327 -14.58 9.21 3.61
CA GLY A 327 -15.16 9.03 4.95
C GLY A 327 -14.15 8.87 6.09
N ILE A 328 -12.84 9.00 5.84
CA ILE A 328 -11.79 8.92 6.87
C ILE A 328 -11.54 10.32 7.45
N ARG A 329 -12.36 10.69 8.44
CA ARG A 329 -12.31 11.99 9.13
C ARG A 329 -12.95 11.91 10.51
N ASP A 330 -12.69 12.91 11.35
CA ASP A 330 -13.43 13.06 12.59
C ASP A 330 -14.93 13.23 12.30
N THR A 331 -15.76 12.46 13.00
CA THR A 331 -17.22 12.49 12.82
C THR A 331 -17.94 12.30 14.15
N VAL A 332 -19.25 12.50 14.12
CA VAL A 332 -20.17 12.13 15.19
C VAL A 332 -20.99 10.95 14.69
N ASP A 333 -21.01 9.87 15.47
CA ASP A 333 -21.78 8.67 15.17
C ASP A 333 -23.28 8.90 15.43
N THR A 334 -24.14 7.98 14.99
CA THR A 334 -25.61 8.11 15.09
C THR A 334 -26.12 8.21 16.54
N ASP A 335 -25.34 7.71 17.51
CA ASP A 335 -25.64 7.78 18.94
C ASP A 335 -25.08 9.04 19.63
N GLY A 336 -24.45 9.94 18.89
CA GLY A 336 -23.81 11.15 19.39
C GLY A 336 -22.35 10.97 19.83
N THR A 337 -21.79 9.76 19.75
CA THR A 337 -20.39 9.49 20.09
C THR A 337 -19.44 10.16 19.10
N LYS A 338 -18.43 10.88 19.60
CA LYS A 338 -17.36 11.41 18.73
C LYS A 338 -16.40 10.29 18.35
N VAL A 339 -16.18 10.11 17.05
CA VAL A 339 -15.28 9.08 16.50
C VAL A 339 -14.19 9.78 15.71
N SER A 340 -12.93 9.54 16.07
CA SER A 340 -11.79 10.16 15.40
C SER A 340 -11.46 9.48 14.06
N ALA A 341 -10.80 10.20 13.17
CA ALA A 341 -10.28 9.69 11.91
C ALA A 341 -9.38 8.48 12.11
N LEU A 342 -8.53 8.50 13.17
CA LEU A 342 -7.69 7.37 13.55
C LEU A 342 -8.52 6.12 13.89
N LYS A 343 -9.64 6.28 14.60
CA LYS A 343 -10.52 5.16 14.95
C LYS A 343 -11.20 4.60 13.70
N ILE A 344 -11.67 5.46 12.80
CA ILE A 344 -12.26 5.06 11.51
C ILE A 344 -11.23 4.32 10.65
N ALA A 345 -10.03 4.87 10.49
CA ALA A 345 -8.93 4.22 9.77
C ALA A 345 -8.60 2.85 10.36
N THR A 346 -8.54 2.74 11.70
CA THR A 346 -8.35 1.47 12.40
C THR A 346 -9.43 0.44 12.04
N MET A 347 -10.70 0.86 11.91
CA MET A 347 -11.79 -0.03 11.52
C MET A 347 -11.66 -0.49 10.07
N TYR A 348 -11.26 0.39 9.16
CA TYR A 348 -10.96 0.04 7.77
C TYR A 348 -9.78 -0.93 7.66
N PHE A 349 -8.69 -0.70 8.40
CA PHE A 349 -7.54 -1.61 8.43
C PHE A 349 -7.92 -3.00 8.94
N LYS A 350 -8.65 -3.07 10.05
CA LYS A 350 -9.17 -4.34 10.58
C LYS A 350 -10.13 -5.06 9.62
N SER A 351 -10.77 -4.30 8.74
CA SER A 351 -11.71 -4.84 7.76
C SER A 351 -11.04 -5.30 6.47
N GLY A 352 -9.76 -4.99 6.25
CA GLY A 352 -9.00 -5.49 5.09
C GLY A 352 -8.28 -4.43 4.28
N ALA A 353 -8.48 -3.13 4.56
CA ALA A 353 -7.70 -2.08 3.91
C ALA A 353 -6.24 -2.10 4.39
N ASP A 354 -5.31 -1.73 3.54
CA ASP A 354 -3.89 -1.56 3.85
C ASP A 354 -3.50 -0.08 3.90
N LYS A 355 -4.22 0.74 3.13
CA LYS A 355 -4.04 2.18 3.06
C LYS A 355 -5.38 2.90 3.13
N VAL A 356 -5.38 4.08 3.72
CA VAL A 356 -6.51 5.01 3.69
C VAL A 356 -6.15 6.25 2.90
N SER A 357 -7.11 6.74 2.10
CA SER A 357 -6.95 7.98 1.32
C SER A 357 -7.73 9.14 1.94
N ILE A 358 -7.03 10.25 2.19
CA ILE A 358 -7.56 11.50 2.73
C ILE A 358 -7.67 12.52 1.59
N GLY A 359 -8.84 13.13 1.43
CA GLY A 359 -9.13 14.09 0.36
C GLY A 359 -9.28 15.53 0.89
N SER A 360 -10.52 16.02 0.98
CA SER A 360 -10.82 17.43 1.34
C SER A 360 -10.18 17.90 2.65
N ASP A 361 -10.13 17.05 3.66
CA ASP A 361 -9.54 17.38 4.96
C ASP A 361 -8.03 17.62 4.87
N ALA A 362 -7.35 17.08 3.85
CA ALA A 362 -5.93 17.35 3.62
C ALA A 362 -5.68 18.80 3.18
N VAL A 363 -6.59 19.36 2.35
CA VAL A 363 -6.50 20.76 1.92
C VAL A 363 -6.71 21.71 3.10
N ILE A 364 -7.72 21.42 3.93
CA ILE A 364 -8.00 22.21 5.14
C ILE A 364 -6.80 22.15 6.11
N ALA A 365 -6.24 20.96 6.32
CA ALA A 365 -5.04 20.79 7.15
C ALA A 365 -3.83 21.57 6.59
N ALA A 366 -3.64 21.59 5.27
CA ALA A 366 -2.55 22.33 4.63
C ALA A 366 -2.72 23.85 4.78
N GLU A 367 -3.93 24.39 4.61
CA GLU A 367 -4.23 25.80 4.84
C GLU A 367 -3.87 26.21 6.27
N GLU A 368 -4.27 25.41 7.26
CA GLU A 368 -3.95 25.63 8.66
C GLU A 368 -2.43 25.55 8.93
N TYR A 369 -1.74 24.59 8.31
CA TYR A 369 -0.29 24.43 8.42
C TYR A 369 0.47 25.68 7.95
N TYR A 370 0.09 26.25 6.80
CA TYR A 370 0.71 27.48 6.30
C TYR A 370 0.29 28.70 7.11
N ALA A 371 -0.97 28.81 7.54
CA ALA A 371 -1.46 29.90 8.39
C ALA A 371 -0.70 30.00 9.72
N LEU A 372 -0.22 28.87 10.26
CA LEU A 372 0.61 28.82 11.46
C LEU A 372 2.12 28.92 11.19
N GLY A 373 2.55 29.27 9.97
CA GLY A 373 3.96 29.40 9.64
C GLY A 373 4.68 28.06 9.53
N ARG A 374 4.02 27.06 8.92
CA ARG A 374 4.57 25.71 8.64
C ARG A 374 4.80 24.86 9.89
N LYS A 375 3.88 24.96 10.86
CA LYS A 375 3.93 24.20 12.11
C LYS A 375 2.96 23.03 12.10
N LEU A 376 3.45 21.85 12.47
CA LEU A 376 2.65 20.65 12.67
C LEU A 376 1.74 20.78 13.90
N PHE A 377 0.49 20.32 13.77
CA PHE A 377 -0.51 20.34 14.84
C PHE A 377 -0.41 19.12 15.74
N GLY A 378 0.02 17.99 15.17
CA GLY A 378 0.05 16.68 15.81
C GLY A 378 -1.33 16.03 16.00
N SER A 379 -2.39 16.62 15.45
CA SER A 379 -3.78 16.20 15.65
C SER A 379 -4.59 16.05 14.36
N THR A 380 -4.02 16.35 13.20
CA THR A 380 -4.69 16.09 11.92
C THR A 380 -4.82 14.58 11.69
N ALA A 381 -5.78 14.16 10.85
CA ALA A 381 -5.93 12.75 10.48
C ALA A 381 -4.63 12.16 9.89
N ILE A 382 -3.92 12.94 9.06
CA ILE A 382 -2.65 12.53 8.45
C ILE A 382 -1.60 12.24 9.54
N GLU A 383 -1.39 13.17 10.48
CA GLU A 383 -0.40 13.02 11.55
C GLU A 383 -0.75 11.89 12.52
N GLN A 384 -2.01 11.73 12.88
CA GLN A 384 -2.44 10.68 13.82
C GLN A 384 -2.33 9.29 13.22
N ILE A 385 -2.79 9.11 11.97
CA ILE A 385 -2.78 7.81 11.30
C ILE A 385 -1.35 7.42 10.94
N SER A 386 -0.54 8.33 10.39
CA SER A 386 0.86 8.05 10.06
C SER A 386 1.70 7.73 11.30
N ARG A 387 1.48 8.41 12.43
CA ARG A 387 2.17 8.10 13.70
C ARG A 387 1.86 6.70 14.21
N ALA A 388 0.64 6.21 14.02
CA ALA A 388 0.22 4.89 14.48
C ALA A 388 0.63 3.77 13.50
N TYR A 389 0.41 3.99 12.20
CA TYR A 389 0.50 2.97 11.16
C TYR A 389 1.63 3.19 10.14
N GLY A 390 2.49 4.19 10.38
CA GLY A 390 3.55 4.61 9.47
C GLY A 390 3.02 5.45 8.30
N ASN A 391 3.90 6.25 7.69
CA ASN A 391 3.55 7.11 6.55
C ASN A 391 2.93 6.30 5.41
N GLN A 392 3.44 5.09 5.18
CA GLN A 392 3.00 4.18 4.13
C GLN A 392 1.51 3.81 4.17
N ALA A 393 0.82 4.02 5.29
CA ALA A 393 -0.61 3.73 5.45
C ALA A 393 -1.51 4.90 5.01
N VAL A 394 -0.94 6.10 4.78
CA VAL A 394 -1.69 7.32 4.48
C VAL A 394 -1.41 7.77 3.04
N VAL A 395 -2.45 7.72 2.22
CA VAL A 395 -2.50 8.28 0.87
C VAL A 395 -3.24 9.61 0.94
N VAL A 396 -2.81 10.62 0.19
CA VAL A 396 -3.59 11.87 0.01
C VAL A 396 -4.08 11.96 -1.42
N SER A 397 -5.39 12.01 -1.59
CA SER A 397 -6.04 12.24 -2.89
C SER A 397 -6.08 13.73 -3.18
N VAL A 398 -5.43 14.15 -4.25
CA VAL A 398 -5.33 15.54 -4.67
C VAL A 398 -6.11 15.72 -5.95
N ASP A 399 -7.00 16.72 -5.96
CA ASP A 399 -7.89 17.04 -7.09
C ASP A 399 -7.55 18.44 -7.66
N PRO A 400 -6.43 18.57 -8.39
CA PRO A 400 -5.97 19.82 -8.97
C PRO A 400 -6.73 20.17 -10.25
N LYS A 401 -6.87 21.48 -10.49
CA LYS A 401 -7.39 22.07 -11.72
C LYS A 401 -6.42 23.12 -12.24
N ARG A 402 -6.13 23.09 -13.54
CA ARG A 402 -5.19 24.03 -14.17
C ARG A 402 -5.76 25.45 -14.19
N VAL A 403 -4.93 26.43 -13.83
CA VAL A 403 -5.24 27.87 -13.86
C VAL A 403 -4.13 28.59 -14.62
N TYR A 404 -4.50 29.19 -15.74
CA TYR A 404 -3.57 29.90 -16.62
C TYR A 404 -3.28 31.31 -16.13
N VAL A 405 -2.04 31.76 -16.33
CA VAL A 405 -1.59 33.11 -15.98
C VAL A 405 -0.65 33.69 -17.05
N PRO A 406 -0.73 35.01 -17.32
CA PRO A 406 -0.03 35.61 -18.45
C PRO A 406 1.48 35.81 -18.23
N LYS A 407 1.94 35.81 -16.97
CA LYS A 407 3.32 36.14 -16.58
C LYS A 407 3.69 35.53 -15.24
N VAL A 408 4.99 35.49 -14.96
CA VAL A 408 5.55 34.72 -13.83
C VAL A 408 5.20 35.25 -12.43
N ASP A 409 4.87 36.53 -12.32
CA ASP A 409 4.56 37.24 -11.07
C ASP A 409 3.06 37.52 -10.91
N ALA A 410 2.21 36.88 -11.70
CA ALA A 410 0.76 37.08 -11.67
C ALA A 410 0.08 36.50 -10.42
N THR A 411 0.75 35.60 -9.71
CA THR A 411 0.26 34.95 -8.49
C THR A 411 1.44 34.62 -7.56
N GLY A 412 1.16 34.39 -6.28
CA GLY A 412 2.14 33.86 -5.32
C GLY A 412 2.33 32.35 -5.42
N HIS A 413 1.48 31.65 -6.17
CA HIS A 413 1.52 30.20 -6.33
C HIS A 413 2.67 29.71 -7.21
N HIS A 414 3.00 28.44 -7.08
CA HIS A 414 3.99 27.76 -7.89
C HIS A 414 3.45 27.57 -9.32
N ILE A 415 4.06 28.28 -10.26
CA ILE A 415 3.73 28.21 -11.67
C ILE A 415 4.73 27.36 -12.45
N ILE A 416 4.30 26.87 -13.61
CA ILE A 416 5.14 26.29 -14.64
C ILE A 416 4.90 26.98 -15.98
N GLU A 417 5.92 27.01 -16.83
CA GLU A 417 5.72 27.25 -18.26
C GLU A 417 5.07 26.01 -18.87
N THR A 418 3.99 26.21 -19.62
CA THR A 418 3.22 25.11 -20.20
C THR A 418 3.34 25.05 -21.70
N LYS A 419 3.39 23.82 -22.22
CA LYS A 419 3.32 23.52 -23.65
C LYS A 419 1.90 23.68 -24.22
N PHE A 420 0.90 23.88 -23.37
CA PHE A 420 -0.50 24.02 -23.74
C PHE A 420 -0.98 25.43 -23.35
N PRO A 421 -0.81 26.44 -24.22
CA PRO A 421 -1.19 27.81 -23.88
C PRO A 421 -2.67 27.92 -23.51
N GLY A 422 -2.96 28.84 -22.59
CA GLY A 422 -4.32 29.14 -22.15
C GLY A 422 -5.20 29.72 -23.27
N PRO A 423 -6.52 29.90 -23.01
CA PRO A 423 -7.47 30.40 -24.00
C PRO A 423 -7.11 31.76 -24.61
N ASN A 424 -6.34 32.59 -23.91
CA ASN A 424 -5.88 33.90 -24.38
C ASN A 424 -4.38 33.91 -24.72
N GLY A 425 -3.76 32.74 -24.87
CA GLY A 425 -2.34 32.59 -25.15
C GLY A 425 -1.44 32.72 -23.91
N GLU A 426 -1.99 32.54 -22.71
CA GLU A 426 -1.21 32.53 -21.47
C GLU A 426 -0.16 31.39 -21.49
N PRO A 427 1.14 31.69 -21.35
CA PRO A 427 2.19 30.68 -21.47
C PRO A 427 2.52 29.97 -20.16
N TYR A 428 1.93 30.40 -19.05
CA TYR A 428 2.16 29.83 -17.72
C TYR A 428 0.85 29.31 -17.11
N CYS A 429 0.97 28.33 -16.21
CA CYS A 429 -0.14 27.89 -15.38
C CYS A 429 0.33 27.42 -14.00
N TRP A 430 -0.58 27.44 -13.04
CA TRP A 430 -0.47 26.72 -11.78
C TRP A 430 -1.67 25.77 -11.63
N TYR A 431 -1.70 24.97 -10.58
CA TYR A 431 -2.76 23.99 -10.36
C TYR A 431 -3.45 24.25 -9.03
N ALA A 432 -4.68 24.77 -9.08
CA ALA A 432 -5.49 25.04 -7.91
C ALA A 432 -6.08 23.76 -7.34
N CYS A 433 -5.95 23.56 -6.03
CA CYS A 433 -6.56 22.44 -5.33
C CYS A 433 -8.05 22.64 -5.15
N THR A 434 -8.79 21.53 -5.13
CA THR A 434 -10.23 21.54 -4.89
C THR A 434 -10.61 20.62 -3.75
N ILE A 435 -11.79 20.86 -3.17
CA ILE A 435 -12.40 20.04 -2.14
C ILE A 435 -13.84 19.66 -2.51
N LYS A 436 -14.47 18.83 -1.67
CA LYS A 436 -15.86 18.34 -1.84
C LYS A 436 -16.07 17.60 -3.17
N GLY A 437 -15.05 16.90 -3.65
CA GLY A 437 -15.04 16.17 -4.93
C GLY A 437 -15.06 17.13 -6.12
N GLY A 438 -14.09 18.03 -6.21
CA GLY A 438 -13.94 18.96 -7.33
C GLY A 438 -14.88 20.18 -7.35
N ARG A 439 -15.83 20.28 -6.41
CA ARG A 439 -16.91 21.29 -6.46
C ARG A 439 -16.56 22.65 -5.89
N GLU A 440 -15.52 22.73 -5.06
CA GLU A 440 -15.08 23.97 -4.44
C GLU A 440 -13.57 24.12 -4.66
N THR A 441 -13.16 25.17 -5.36
CA THR A 441 -11.76 25.53 -5.56
C THR A 441 -11.25 26.33 -4.37
N ARG A 442 -10.02 26.03 -3.93
CA ARG A 442 -9.33 26.73 -2.84
C ARG A 442 -8.18 27.55 -3.38
N ASP A 443 -7.81 28.59 -2.64
CA ASP A 443 -6.63 29.43 -2.92
C ASP A 443 -5.38 28.74 -2.37
N MET A 444 -5.06 27.59 -2.97
CA MET A 444 -3.99 26.68 -2.56
C MET A 444 -3.51 25.94 -3.79
N ASP A 445 -2.22 26.00 -4.08
CA ASP A 445 -1.66 25.26 -5.21
C ASP A 445 -1.28 23.81 -4.85
N VAL A 446 -1.11 22.98 -5.88
CA VAL A 446 -0.82 21.55 -5.73
C VAL A 446 0.53 21.29 -5.06
N VAL A 447 1.52 22.17 -5.23
CA VAL A 447 2.85 22.05 -4.63
C VAL A 447 2.79 22.38 -3.15
N GLU A 448 2.10 23.45 -2.78
CA GLU A 448 1.84 23.82 -1.39
C GLU A 448 1.14 22.67 -0.65
N LEU A 449 0.05 22.14 -1.22
CA LEU A 449 -0.64 21.00 -0.64
C LEU A 449 0.28 19.78 -0.49
N ALA A 450 0.99 19.40 -1.55
CA ALA A 450 1.85 18.22 -1.56
C ALA A 450 2.95 18.30 -0.49
N GLN A 451 3.60 19.46 -0.35
CA GLN A 451 4.63 19.67 0.67
C GLN A 451 4.08 19.65 2.09
N ALA A 452 2.92 20.27 2.31
CA ALA A 452 2.28 20.29 3.64
C ALA A 452 1.91 18.88 4.10
N VAL A 453 1.30 18.07 3.23
CA VAL A 453 0.86 16.73 3.62
C VAL A 453 2.02 15.75 3.76
N GLU A 454 3.08 15.90 2.96
CA GLU A 454 4.34 15.17 3.17
C GLU A 454 4.92 15.48 4.56
N ALA A 455 4.98 16.76 4.94
CA ALA A 455 5.46 17.17 6.26
C ALA A 455 4.60 16.61 7.41
N MET A 456 3.30 16.44 7.19
CA MET A 456 2.37 15.84 8.16
C MET A 456 2.50 14.31 8.27
N GLY A 457 3.22 13.66 7.36
CA GLY A 457 3.43 12.20 7.37
C GLY A 457 2.60 11.42 6.36
N ALA A 458 2.05 12.05 5.32
CA ALA A 458 1.54 11.30 4.17
C ALA A 458 2.68 10.47 3.55
N GLY A 459 2.40 9.25 3.11
CA GLY A 459 3.39 8.37 2.49
C GLY A 459 3.19 8.15 1.00
N GLU A 460 2.12 8.67 0.40
CA GLU A 460 1.85 8.56 -1.03
C GLU A 460 0.82 9.62 -1.46
N LEU A 461 0.99 10.18 -2.66
CA LEU A 461 0.00 11.08 -3.28
C LEU A 461 -0.75 10.33 -4.38
N LEU A 462 -2.08 10.34 -4.30
CA LEU A 462 -2.95 10.00 -5.41
C LEU A 462 -3.26 11.28 -6.18
N LEU A 463 -2.51 11.53 -7.26
CA LEU A 463 -2.57 12.76 -8.03
C LEU A 463 -3.57 12.62 -9.17
N ASN A 464 -4.80 13.03 -8.91
CA ASN A 464 -5.85 13.13 -9.93
C ASN A 464 -5.61 14.36 -10.80
N CYS A 465 -6.41 14.53 -11.85
CA CYS A 465 -6.41 15.72 -12.68
C CYS A 465 -7.82 15.97 -13.19
N ILE A 466 -8.47 17.02 -12.67
CA ILE A 466 -9.87 17.35 -13.01
C ILE A 466 -10.03 17.55 -14.52
N ASP A 467 -9.06 18.20 -15.16
CA ASP A 467 -9.13 18.53 -16.59
C ASP A 467 -8.90 17.30 -17.51
N ARG A 468 -8.38 16.19 -16.97
CA ARG A 468 -8.14 14.94 -17.70
C ARG A 468 -9.13 13.83 -17.34
N ASP A 469 -9.90 13.98 -16.28
CA ASP A 469 -10.82 12.93 -15.83
C ASP A 469 -11.89 12.61 -16.91
N GLY A 470 -12.18 11.33 -17.10
CA GLY A 470 -13.08 10.82 -18.15
C GLY A 470 -12.62 11.03 -19.61
N SER A 471 -11.56 11.81 -19.88
CA SER A 471 -11.15 12.19 -21.24
C SER A 471 -10.61 11.03 -22.08
N ASN A 472 -10.07 9.99 -21.43
CA ASN A 472 -9.33 8.89 -22.06
C ASN A 472 -8.22 9.40 -23.01
N SER A 473 -7.59 10.56 -22.72
CA SER A 473 -6.59 11.20 -23.59
C SER A 473 -5.15 11.17 -23.05
N GLY A 474 -4.89 10.40 -22.00
CA GLY A 474 -3.61 10.35 -21.29
C GLY A 474 -3.58 11.20 -20.03
N PHE A 475 -2.56 10.96 -19.20
CA PHE A 475 -2.33 11.68 -17.95
C PHE A 475 -1.80 13.10 -18.20
N ASP A 476 -1.94 14.00 -17.22
CA ASP A 476 -1.27 15.30 -17.27
C ASP A 476 0.20 15.17 -16.84
N LEU A 477 1.09 15.08 -17.83
CA LEU A 477 2.53 14.89 -17.60
C LEU A 477 3.20 16.11 -16.94
N GLU A 478 2.72 17.32 -17.22
CA GLU A 478 3.27 18.55 -16.63
C GLU A 478 2.91 18.63 -15.15
N LEU A 479 1.69 18.27 -14.78
CA LEU A 479 1.25 18.15 -13.40
C LEU A 479 2.06 17.11 -12.62
N VAL A 480 2.23 15.91 -13.19
CA VAL A 480 3.02 14.84 -12.55
C VAL A 480 4.46 15.29 -12.33
N ALA A 481 5.10 15.88 -13.35
CA ALA A 481 6.47 16.40 -13.22
C ALA A 481 6.58 17.53 -12.18
N HIS A 482 5.58 18.42 -12.13
CA HIS A 482 5.54 19.52 -11.18
C HIS A 482 5.47 19.05 -9.73
N VAL A 483 4.60 18.08 -9.44
CA VAL A 483 4.48 17.50 -8.09
C VAL A 483 5.69 16.64 -7.74
N LYS A 484 6.19 15.81 -8.66
CA LYS A 484 7.41 15.00 -8.42
C LYS A 484 8.65 15.84 -8.12
N ALA A 485 8.73 17.07 -8.62
CA ALA A 485 9.80 18.00 -8.28
C ALA A 485 9.66 18.61 -6.88
N ALA A 486 8.46 18.58 -6.30
CA ALA A 486 8.13 19.24 -5.04
C ALA A 486 8.23 18.35 -3.80
N VAL A 487 8.07 17.03 -3.96
CA VAL A 487 8.01 16.07 -2.85
C VAL A 487 8.94 14.87 -3.04
N LYS A 488 9.23 14.17 -1.94
CA LYS A 488 10.03 12.95 -1.87
C LYS A 488 9.19 11.69 -1.64
N ILE A 489 7.91 11.81 -1.30
CA ILE A 489 7.01 10.66 -1.24
C ILE A 489 6.56 10.17 -2.64
N PRO A 490 6.17 8.89 -2.78
CA PRO A 490 5.60 8.36 -4.01
C PRO A 490 4.38 9.15 -4.53
N VAL A 491 4.28 9.28 -5.85
CA VAL A 491 3.16 9.94 -6.56
C VAL A 491 2.58 8.98 -7.60
N ILE A 492 1.30 8.68 -7.43
CA ILE A 492 0.46 7.92 -8.36
C ILE A 492 -0.13 8.87 -9.38
N ALA A 493 0.17 8.67 -10.67
CA ALA A 493 -0.53 9.36 -11.75
C ALA A 493 -1.95 8.80 -11.93
N SER A 494 -2.96 9.65 -11.87
CA SER A 494 -4.37 9.31 -12.02
C SER A 494 -5.08 10.29 -12.97
N SER A 495 -6.27 9.90 -13.44
CA SER A 495 -7.13 10.63 -14.38
C SER A 495 -6.60 10.72 -15.83
N GLY A 496 -7.41 10.32 -16.81
CA GLY A 496 -7.10 10.43 -18.25
C GLY A 496 -6.60 9.15 -18.93
N ALA A 497 -6.24 8.10 -18.18
CA ALA A 497 -5.87 6.80 -18.75
C ALA A 497 -7.03 6.19 -19.58
N GLY A 498 -6.71 5.74 -20.79
CA GLY A 498 -7.68 5.17 -21.74
C GLY A 498 -7.12 4.08 -22.65
N SER A 499 -5.79 3.90 -22.67
CA SER A 499 -5.11 2.87 -23.43
C SER A 499 -3.81 2.45 -22.72
N PRO A 500 -3.25 1.26 -23.01
CA PRO A 500 -1.92 0.87 -22.52
C PRO A 500 -0.81 1.87 -22.86
N GLY A 501 -0.92 2.57 -23.99
CA GLY A 501 0.04 3.58 -24.42
C GLY A 501 0.15 4.76 -23.44
N HIS A 502 -0.93 5.13 -22.74
CA HIS A 502 -0.88 6.21 -21.75
C HIS A 502 -0.07 5.83 -20.51
N PHE A 503 -0.09 4.54 -20.12
CA PHE A 503 0.75 4.04 -19.02
C PHE A 503 2.23 4.07 -19.40
N GLN A 504 2.57 3.61 -20.60
CA GLN A 504 3.94 3.73 -21.11
C GLN A 504 4.38 5.20 -21.12
N GLU A 505 3.55 6.08 -21.69
CA GLU A 505 3.88 7.49 -21.82
C GLU A 505 4.21 8.13 -20.47
N VAL A 506 3.39 7.92 -19.44
CA VAL A 506 3.64 8.52 -18.13
C VAL A 506 4.87 7.92 -17.44
N PHE A 507 5.12 6.62 -17.58
CA PHE A 507 6.32 5.98 -17.02
C PHE A 507 7.62 6.35 -17.75
N ASP A 508 7.56 6.65 -19.05
CA ASP A 508 8.73 7.00 -19.86
C ASP A 508 9.05 8.50 -19.75
N LYS A 509 8.03 9.36 -19.70
CA LYS A 509 8.20 10.81 -19.75
C LYS A 509 8.22 11.50 -18.39
N THR A 510 7.91 10.78 -17.31
CA THR A 510 7.90 11.32 -15.94
C THR A 510 8.58 10.34 -14.97
N THR A 511 8.78 10.78 -13.73
CA THR A 511 9.29 9.96 -12.64
C THR A 511 8.17 9.46 -11.71
N THR A 512 6.94 9.32 -12.23
CA THR A 512 5.83 8.76 -11.44
C THR A 512 6.13 7.36 -10.92
N ASP A 513 5.64 7.06 -9.72
CA ASP A 513 5.94 5.81 -9.02
C ASP A 513 4.89 4.72 -9.32
N ALA A 514 3.70 5.12 -9.75
CA ALA A 514 2.60 4.23 -10.15
C ALA A 514 1.61 4.97 -11.05
N ALA A 515 0.80 4.20 -11.77
CA ALA A 515 -0.28 4.74 -12.59
C ALA A 515 -1.59 4.01 -12.29
N LEU A 516 -2.68 4.78 -12.21
CA LEU A 516 -4.01 4.29 -11.87
C LEU A 516 -4.95 4.37 -13.07
N GLY A 517 -5.66 3.27 -13.32
CA GLY A 517 -6.77 3.20 -14.27
C GLY A 517 -8.09 2.89 -13.59
N ALA A 518 -9.17 3.50 -14.06
CA ALA A 518 -10.53 3.26 -13.57
C ALA A 518 -11.47 2.86 -14.72
N GLY A 519 -11.95 3.84 -15.49
CA GLY A 519 -12.95 3.64 -16.55
C GLY A 519 -12.60 2.57 -17.57
N MET A 520 -11.37 2.56 -18.09
CA MET A 520 -10.94 1.59 -19.12
C MET A 520 -10.96 0.13 -18.64
N PHE A 521 -10.64 -0.11 -17.36
CA PHE A 521 -10.71 -1.45 -16.76
C PHE A 521 -12.16 -1.84 -16.46
N HIS A 522 -12.93 -0.89 -15.91
CA HIS A 522 -14.32 -1.12 -15.55
C HIS A 522 -15.22 -1.37 -16.77
N ARG A 523 -14.98 -0.67 -17.89
CA ARG A 523 -15.70 -0.87 -19.16
C ARG A 523 -15.22 -2.12 -19.93
N GLY A 524 -14.14 -2.76 -19.47
CA GLY A 524 -13.56 -3.93 -20.14
C GLY A 524 -12.94 -3.62 -21.50
N GLU A 525 -12.57 -2.35 -21.74
CA GLU A 525 -11.86 -1.93 -22.96
C GLU A 525 -10.45 -2.53 -22.97
N TYR A 526 -9.83 -2.54 -21.79
CA TYR A 526 -8.58 -3.24 -21.51
C TYR A 526 -8.64 -3.89 -20.14
N THR A 527 -7.89 -4.97 -19.94
CA THR A 527 -7.59 -5.53 -18.62
C THR A 527 -6.26 -5.00 -18.10
N VAL A 528 -6.00 -5.15 -16.79
CA VAL A 528 -4.68 -4.80 -16.24
C VAL A 528 -3.59 -5.69 -16.87
N LYS A 529 -3.90 -6.96 -17.13
CA LYS A 529 -2.99 -7.89 -17.81
C LYS A 529 -2.58 -7.37 -19.17
N GLN A 530 -3.53 -6.88 -19.98
CA GLN A 530 -3.21 -6.32 -21.30
C GLN A 530 -2.32 -5.07 -21.21
N VAL A 531 -2.54 -4.21 -20.21
CA VAL A 531 -1.64 -3.07 -19.95
C VAL A 531 -0.25 -3.57 -19.60
N LYS A 532 -0.12 -4.54 -18.69
CA LYS A 532 1.17 -5.10 -18.28
C LYS A 532 1.90 -5.84 -19.39
N ASP A 533 1.20 -6.65 -20.18
CA ASP A 533 1.76 -7.35 -21.34
C ASP A 533 2.32 -6.33 -22.34
N TYR A 534 1.59 -5.23 -22.58
CA TYR A 534 2.08 -4.13 -23.41
C TYR A 534 3.33 -3.47 -22.83
N LEU A 535 3.30 -3.06 -21.56
CA LEU A 535 4.46 -2.44 -20.88
C LEU A 535 5.69 -3.35 -20.89
N ASN A 536 5.51 -4.64 -20.63
CA ASN A 536 6.56 -5.65 -20.71
C ASN A 536 7.13 -5.76 -22.14
N GLY A 537 6.27 -5.73 -23.16
CA GLY A 537 6.67 -5.69 -24.57
C GLY A 537 7.46 -4.43 -24.96
N GLN A 538 7.31 -3.33 -24.21
CA GLN A 538 8.11 -2.11 -24.34
C GLN A 538 9.39 -2.13 -23.48
N GLY A 539 9.68 -3.23 -22.79
CA GLY A 539 10.87 -3.38 -21.94
C GLY A 539 10.73 -2.80 -20.53
N LEU A 540 9.52 -2.40 -20.11
CA LEU A 540 9.26 -1.94 -18.75
C LEU A 540 9.04 -3.14 -17.82
N SER A 541 9.70 -3.13 -16.66
CA SER A 541 9.54 -4.17 -15.64
C SER A 541 8.15 -4.08 -15.01
N VAL A 542 7.37 -5.16 -15.10
CA VAL A 542 6.04 -5.29 -14.49
C VAL A 542 5.94 -6.56 -13.67
N ARG A 543 5.06 -6.59 -12.66
CA ARG A 543 4.71 -7.84 -11.98
C ARG A 543 3.84 -8.69 -12.89
N GLN A 544 4.29 -9.90 -13.20
CA GLN A 544 3.45 -10.90 -13.87
C GLN A 544 2.45 -11.52 -12.89
N PHE A 545 1.23 -11.77 -13.37
CA PHE A 545 0.26 -12.53 -12.59
C PHE A 545 0.68 -14.00 -12.56
N GLU A 546 0.63 -14.60 -11.38
CA GLU A 546 0.96 -16.01 -11.18
C GLU A 546 -0.32 -16.72 -10.77
N GLU A 547 -0.74 -17.71 -11.56
CA GLU A 547 -2.01 -18.44 -11.35
C GLU A 547 -1.84 -19.61 -10.37
N ASP A 548 -0.67 -20.26 -10.40
CA ASP A 548 -0.47 -21.54 -9.74
C ASP A 548 0.29 -21.45 -8.42
N LEU A 549 -0.32 -22.05 -7.39
CA LEU A 549 0.37 -22.35 -6.14
C LEU A 549 1.37 -23.50 -6.31
N SER A 550 1.35 -24.29 -7.38
CA SER A 550 2.22 -25.47 -7.52
C SER A 550 3.71 -25.17 -7.59
#